data_AF-A4N4Q4-F1
#
_entry.id   AF-A4N4Q4-F1
#
_cell.length_a   1.000
_cell.length_b   1.000
_cell.length_c   1.000
_cell.angle_alpha   90.00
_cell.angle_beta   90.00
_cell.angle_gamma   90.00
#
_symmetry.space_group_name_H-M   'P 1'
#
loop_
_entity.id
_entity.type
_entity.pdbx_description
1 polymer ?
#
loop_
_entity_poly.entity_id
_entity_poly.type
_entity_poly.pdbx_seq_one_letter_code
_entity_poly.pdbx_strand_id
1 'polypeptide(L)' 'MLLTYFCGDHVKLPADAKHVLLVDDISSSGTTFESAAAVIRQYCKQVEMISAVTLFAPIK' A
#
# COMPACT_ATOMS: atom_id res chain seq x y z
N MET A 1 -17.35 1.24 -3.07
CA MET A 1 -15.97 1.03 -2.61
C MET A 1 -15.05 1.49 -3.72
N LEU A 2 -14.43 2.66 -3.58
CA LEU A 2 -13.51 3.19 -4.60
C LEU A 2 -12.14 2.54 -4.36
N LEU A 3 -11.67 1.73 -5.32
CA LEU A 3 -10.36 1.10 -5.27
C LEU A 3 -9.36 2.02 -6.00
N THR A 4 -8.36 2.53 -5.28
CA THR A 4 -7.33 3.41 -5.87
C THR A 4 -6.01 2.65 -5.94
N TYR A 5 -5.43 2.51 -7.13
CA TYR A 5 -4.17 1.81 -7.38
C TYR A 5 -2.99 2.80 -7.32
N PHE A 6 -1.87 2.42 -6.70
CA PHE A 6 -0.69 3.26 -6.51
C PHE A 6 0.57 2.66 -7.14
N CYS A 7 1.31 3.48 -7.87
CA CYS A 7 2.65 3.18 -8.38
C CYS A 7 3.65 4.11 -7.67
N GLY A 8 4.81 3.58 -7.29
CA GLY A 8 5.70 4.07 -6.22
C GLY A 8 6.39 5.43 -6.39
N ASP A 9 6.13 6.19 -7.45
CA ASP A 9 6.76 7.50 -7.66
C ASP A 9 5.72 8.62 -7.50
N HIS A 10 5.91 9.46 -6.47
CA HIS A 10 5.07 10.61 -6.09
C HIS A 10 3.76 10.26 -5.35
N VAL A 11 3.89 9.90 -4.07
CA VAL A 11 2.76 9.63 -3.16
C VAL A 11 1.92 10.90 -2.93
N LYS A 12 0.89 11.11 -3.76
CA LYS A 12 -0.25 11.98 -3.46
C LYS A 12 -1.52 11.13 -3.47
N LEU A 13 -1.91 10.65 -2.29
CA LEU A 13 -3.25 10.10 -2.09
C LEU A 13 -4.29 11.22 -2.21
N PRO A 14 -5.50 10.94 -2.74
CA PRO A 14 -6.63 11.84 -2.60
C PRO A 14 -6.84 12.27 -1.15
N ALA A 15 -7.27 13.52 -0.94
CA ALA A 15 -7.43 14.08 0.40
C ALA A 15 -8.48 13.33 1.24
N ASP A 16 -9.41 12.65 0.59
CA ASP A 16 -10.49 11.84 1.17
C ASP A 16 -10.20 10.33 1.16
N ALA A 17 -9.02 9.90 0.71
CA ALA A 17 -8.66 8.48 0.69
C ALA A 17 -8.55 7.92 2.11
N LYS A 18 -9.55 7.12 2.51
CA LYS A 18 -9.57 6.44 3.81
C LYS A 18 -8.94 5.06 3.79
N HIS A 19 -9.09 4.34 2.67
CA HIS A 19 -8.61 2.97 2.53
C HIS A 19 -7.63 2.86 1.38
N VAL A 20 -6.51 2.19 1.61
CA VAL A 20 -5.46 1.98 0.61
C VAL A 20 -5.23 0.48 0.42
N LEU A 21 -5.16 0.04 -0.83
CA LEU A 21 -4.72 -1.31 -1.20
C LEU A 21 -3.34 -1.21 -1.83
N LEU A 22 -2.34 -1.83 -1.19
CA LEU A 22 -1.03 -2.05 -1.76
C LEU A 22 -1.07 -3.30 -2.64
N VAL A 23 -0.53 -3.19 -3.85
CA VAL A 23 -0.45 -4.30 -4.80
C VAL A 23 1.00 -4.46 -5.21
N ASP A 24 1.52 -5.68 -5.10
CA ASP A 24 2.86 -6.05 -5.54
C ASP A 24 2.78 -7.36 -6.33
N ASP A 25 3.69 -7.59 -7.27
CA ASP A 25 3.72 -8.83 -8.04
C ASP A 25 4.34 -9.97 -7.22
N ILE A 26 5.46 -9.71 -6.54
CA ILE A 26 6.18 -10.68 -5.72
C ILE A 26 6.55 -10.06 -4.37
N SER A 27 5.86 -10.49 -3.32
CA SER A 27 6.27 -10.20 -1.94
C SER A 27 7.18 -11.30 -1.41
N SER A 28 8.49 -11.13 -1.59
CA SER A 28 9.49 -12.09 -1.11
C SER A 28 9.63 -12.11 0.42
N SER A 29 9.74 -10.94 1.04
CA SER A 29 9.96 -10.77 2.48
C SER A 29 8.91 -9.89 3.18
N GLY A 30 7.95 -9.33 2.44
CA GLY A 30 6.96 -8.37 2.98
C GLY A 30 7.50 -6.97 3.29
N THR A 31 8.83 -6.78 3.27
CA THR A 31 9.50 -5.50 3.57
C THR A 31 9.07 -4.36 2.66
N THR A 32 8.70 -4.63 1.40
CA THR A 32 8.19 -3.61 0.47
C THR A 32 6.83 -3.07 0.94
N PHE A 33 5.91 -3.94 1.36
CA PHE A 33 4.61 -3.53 1.91
C PHE A 33 4.76 -2.75 3.22
N GLU A 34 5.66 -3.20 4.10
CA GLU A 34 5.92 -2.51 5.37
C GLU A 34 6.47 -1.09 5.14
N SER A 35 7.43 -0.95 4.22
CA SER A 35 8.02 0.35 3.86
C SER A 35 6.96 1.28 3.25
N ALA A 36 6.14 0.78 2.32
CA ALA A 36 5.07 1.56 1.72
C ALA A 36 4.01 1.98 2.75
N ALA A 37 3.61 1.08 3.65
CA ALA A 37 2.68 1.38 4.72
C ALA A 37 3.25 2.42 5.70
N ALA A 38 4.56 2.40 5.98
CA ALA A 38 5.21 3.40 6.82
C ALA A 38 5.15 4.79 6.20
N VAL A 39 5.45 4.91 4.89
CA VAL A 39 5.36 6.18 4.15
C VAL A 39 3.93 6.71 4.15
N ILE A 40 2.93 5.86 3.87
CA ILE A 40 1.52 6.26 3.89
C ILE A 40 1.12 6.76 5.29
N ARG A 41 1.48 6.04 6.36
CA ARG A 41 1.18 6.47 7.74
C ARG A 41 1.89 7.77 8.11
N GLN A 42 3.08 8.01 7.56
CA GLN A 42 3.84 9.24 7.83
C GLN A 42 3.18 10.45 7.17
N TYR A 43 2.80 10.36 5.90
CA TYR A 43 2.39 11.50 5.09
C TYR A 43 0.88 11.64 4.85
N CYS A 44 0.10 10.57 5.05
CA CYS A 44 -1.32 10.53 4.74
C CYS A 44 -2.14 10.19 5.99
N LYS A 45 -2.24 11.16 6.91
CA LYS A 45 -2.93 11.01 8.20
C LYS A 45 -4.43 10.74 8.07
N GLN A 46 -5.02 10.99 6.90
CA GLN A 46 -6.43 10.69 6.63
C GLN A 46 -6.72 9.20 6.45
N VAL A 47 -5.70 8.37 6.18
CA VAL A 47 -5.85 6.94 5.89
C VAL A 47 -6.10 6.18 7.18
N GLU A 48 -7.19 5.42 7.19
CA GLU A 48 -7.67 4.63 8.33
C GLU A 48 -7.31 3.15 8.18
N MET A 49 -7.27 2.65 6.93
CA MET A 49 -7.00 1.24 6.64
C MET A 49 -6.00 1.08 5.50
N ILE A 50 -5.04 0.17 5.70
CA ILE A 50 -4.09 -0.26 4.67
C ILE A 50 -4.20 -1.79 4.56
N SER A 51 -4.54 -2.27 3.37
CA SER A 51 -4.53 -3.69 3.01
C SER A 51 -3.43 -3.95 1.98
N ALA A 52 -3.00 -5.20 1.85
CA ALA A 52 -1.99 -5.59 0.87
C ALA A 52 -2.42 -6.88 0.16
N VAL A 53 -2.11 -6.99 -1.13
CA VAL A 53 -2.26 -8.20 -1.94
C VAL A 53 -1.02 -8.40 -2.79
N THR A 54 -0.57 -9.66 -2.89
CA THR A 54 0.55 -10.07 -3.74
C THR A 54 0.11 -11.18 -4.69
N LEU A 55 0.64 -11.21 -5.90
CA LEU A 55 0.37 -12.30 -6.84
C LEU A 55 1.14 -13.56 -6.45
N PHE A 56 2.39 -13.39 -6.04
CA PHE A 56 3.26 -14.48 -5.62
C PHE A 56 3.87 -14.19 -4.24
N ALA A 57 3.89 -15.22 -3.40
CA ALA A 57 4.61 -15.22 -2.13
C ALA A 57 5.46 -16.50 -2.08
N PRO A 58 6.73 -16.44 -1.62
CA PRO A 58 7.54 -17.64 -1.47
C PRO A 58 6.85 -18.65 -0.56
N ILE A 59 6.78 -19.90 -1.02
CA ILE A 59 6.36 -21.01 -0.19
C ILE A 59 7.49 -21.28 0.81
N LYS A 60 7.18 -21.26 2.11
CA LYS A 60 8.12 -21.62 3.18
C LYS A 60 8.33 -23.12 3.27
#